data_AF-A0A5M5C9D1-F1
#
_entry.id   AF-A0A5M5C9D1-F1
#
_cell.length_a   1.000
_cell.length_b   1.000
_cell.length_c   1.000
_cell.angle_alpha   90.00
_cell.angle_beta   90.00
_cell.angle_gamma   90.00
#
_symmetry.space_group_name_H-M   'P 1'
#
loop_
_entity.id
_entity.type
_entity.pdbx_description
1 polymer ?
#
loop_
_entity_poly.entity_id
_entity_poly.type
_entity_poly.pdbx_seq_one_letter_code
_entity_poly.pdbx_strand_id
1 'polypeptide(L)'
;MINSKMIFRILGFLLLIETAMLLCCGAVSLFYKENDLQSFLISSAVTACIGFLLLAIGKDAVKSLNRRDGYVIVSAAWVTFSLFGMLPYYIGGYIPNVADAFFETMSGFSSTGA
;
A
#
# COMPACT_ATOMS: atom_id res chain seq x y z
N MET A 1 -18.33 -6.01 -19.19
CA MET A 1 -16.92 -5.65 -19.49
C MET A 1 -16.29 -5.10 -18.21
N ILE A 2 -15.00 -5.33 -17.97
CA ILE A 2 -14.31 -4.90 -16.73
C ILE A 2 -14.08 -3.38 -16.78
N ASN A 3 -14.37 -2.68 -15.69
CA ASN A 3 -14.20 -1.23 -15.57
C ASN A 3 -12.82 -0.89 -14.98
N SER A 4 -11.76 -1.04 -15.78
CA SER A 4 -10.37 -0.88 -15.31
C SER A 4 -10.09 0.50 -14.71
N LYS A 5 -10.71 1.58 -15.22
CA LYS A 5 -10.55 2.92 -14.65
C LYS A 5 -11.06 3.01 -13.22
N MET A 6 -12.21 2.39 -12.93
CA MET A 6 -12.76 2.37 -11.57
C MET A 6 -11.88 1.54 -10.63
N ILE A 7 -11.31 0.43 -11.13
CA ILE A 7 -10.36 -0.40 -10.37
C ILE A 7 -9.13 0.41 -9.97
N PHE A 8 -8.45 1.07 -10.93
CA PHE A 8 -7.30 1.92 -10.63
C PHE A 8 -7.64 3.07 -9.67
N ARG A 9 -8.82 3.68 -9.82
CA ARG A 9 -9.27 4.73 -8.91
C ARG A 9 -9.41 4.21 -7.47
N ILE A 10 -9.99 3.03 -7.27
CA ILE A 10 -10.14 2.45 -5.92
C ILE A 10 -8.78 2.07 -5.34
N LEU A 11 -7.93 1.39 -6.11
CA LEU A 11 -6.57 1.05 -5.66
C LEU A 11 -5.76 2.29 -5.29
N GLY A 12 -5.84 3.36 -6.09
CA GLY A 12 -5.19 4.63 -5.78
C GLY A 12 -5.64 5.23 -4.45
N PHE A 13 -6.96 5.22 -4.16
CA PHE A 13 -7.47 5.66 -2.86
C PHE A 13 -6.97 4.79 -1.71
N LEU A 14 -6.96 3.46 -1.89
CA LEU A 14 -6.49 2.52 -0.88
C LEU A 14 -5.00 2.75 -0.56
N LEU A 15 -4.15 2.97 -1.56
CA LEU A 15 -2.73 3.29 -1.35
C LEU A 15 -2.51 4.64 -0.65
N LEU A 16 -3.39 5.63 -0.85
CA LEU A 16 -3.31 6.89 -0.09
C LEU A 16 -3.71 6.71 1.38
N ILE A 17 -4.63 5.78 1.68
CA ILE A 17 -4.94 5.42 3.07
C ILE A 17 -3.73 4.73 3.70
N GLU A 18 -3.11 3.78 3.00
CA GLU A 18 -1.88 3.12 3.45
C GLU A 18 -0.74 4.12 3.68
N THR A 19 -0.58 5.10 2.78
CA THR A 19 0.36 6.22 2.96
C THR A 19 0.14 6.95 4.28
N ALA A 20 -1.12 7.28 4.60
CA ALA A 20 -1.44 7.96 5.86
C ALA A 20 -1.10 7.09 7.08
N MET A 21 -1.29 5.78 7.00
CA MET A 21 -0.91 4.84 8.06
C MET A 21 0.62 4.75 8.21
N LEU A 22 1.36 4.68 7.11
CA LEU A 22 2.84 4.71 7.13
C LEU A 22 3.37 6.01 7.75
N LEU A 23 2.75 7.16 7.43
CA LEU A 23 3.09 8.43 8.06
C LEU A 23 2.76 8.44 9.56
N CYS A 24 1.69 7.76 9.99
CA CYS A 24 1.37 7.58 11.41
C CYS A 24 2.49 6.80 12.13
N CYS A 25 2.97 5.69 11.54
CA CYS A 25 4.11 4.94 12.07
C CYS A 25 5.39 5.79 12.10
N GLY A 26 5.64 6.58 11.05
CA GLY A 26 6.75 7.54 11.02
C GLY A 26 6.65 8.60 12.13
N ALA A 27 5.45 9.11 12.42
CA ALA A 27 5.22 10.05 13.52
C ALA A 27 5.49 9.41 14.88
N VAL A 28 5.14 8.13 15.08
CA VAL A 28 5.51 7.37 16.28
C VAL A 28 7.03 7.25 16.40
N SER A 29 7.72 6.85 15.32
CA SER A 29 9.18 6.77 15.31
C SER A 29 9.84 8.11 15.68
N LEU A 30 9.33 9.23 15.13
CA LEU A 30 9.81 10.57 15.47
C LEU A 30 9.57 10.92 16.95
N PHE A 31 8.40 10.58 17.50
CA PHE A 31 8.08 10.84 18.90
C PHE A 31 9.01 10.10 19.87
N TYR A 32 9.30 8.83 19.56
CA TYR A 32 10.22 8.00 20.35
C TYR A 32 11.70 8.24 20.03
N LYS A 33 12.02 9.06 19.02
CA LYS A 33 13.39 9.35 18.54
C LYS A 33 14.12 8.11 18.04
N GLU A 34 13.39 7.21 17.40
CA GLU A 34 13.93 6.03 16.73
C GLU A 34 14.53 6.40 15.37
N ASN A 35 15.32 5.49 14.80
CA ASN A 35 16.02 5.72 13.52
C ASN A 35 15.18 5.35 12.27
N ASP A 36 13.91 4.98 12.44
CA ASP A 36 13.05 4.44 11.37
C ASP A 36 12.34 5.49 10.52
N LEU A 37 12.36 6.75 10.98
CA LEU A 37 11.62 7.83 10.34
C LEU A 37 11.91 7.91 8.84
N GLN A 38 13.18 7.77 8.45
CA GLN A 38 13.57 7.87 7.04
C GLN A 38 12.97 6.74 6.19
N SER A 39 12.92 5.51 6.71
CA SER A 39 12.31 4.35 6.05
C SER A 39 10.81 4.55 5.84
N PHE A 40 10.09 5.06 6.84
CA PHE A 40 8.67 5.38 6.72
C PHE A 40 8.40 6.53 5.76
N LEU A 41 9.22 7.59 5.78
CA LEU A 41 9.06 8.74 4.87
C LEU A 41 9.29 8.35 3.41
N ILE A 42 10.34 7.59 3.11
CA ILE A 42 10.60 7.12 1.74
C ILE A 42 9.47 6.19 1.28
N SER A 43 9.08 5.23 2.12
CA SER A 43 7.98 4.30 1.82
C SER A 43 6.69 5.04 1.52
N SER A 44 6.29 5.97 2.42
CA SER A 44 5.08 6.78 2.24
C SER A 44 5.14 7.64 0.97
N ALA A 45 6.29 8.23 0.62
CA ALA A 45 6.43 9.03 -0.59
C ALA A 45 6.26 8.18 -1.86
N VAL A 46 6.85 6.98 -1.90
CA VAL A 46 6.69 6.04 -3.02
C VAL A 46 5.23 5.58 -3.13
N THR A 47 4.64 5.13 -2.03
CA THR A 47 3.23 4.68 -2.00
C THR A 47 2.27 5.80 -2.39
N ALA A 48 2.50 7.03 -1.93
CA ALA A 48 1.72 8.21 -2.31
C ALA A 48 1.83 8.50 -3.80
N CYS A 49 3.05 8.48 -4.35
CA CYS A 49 3.29 8.73 -5.76
C CYS A 49 2.52 7.75 -6.65
N ILE A 50 2.57 6.45 -6.33
CA ILE A 50 1.80 5.43 -7.04
C ILE A 50 0.29 5.61 -6.81
N GLY A 51 -0.14 5.89 -5.58
CA GLY A 51 -1.54 6.16 -5.26
C GLY A 51 -2.12 7.29 -6.11
N PHE A 52 -1.43 8.43 -6.19
CA PHE A 52 -1.83 9.56 -7.04
C PHE A 52 -1.79 9.24 -8.53
N LEU A 53 -0.79 8.48 -9.00
CA LEU A 53 -0.71 8.01 -10.38
C LEU A 53 -1.94 7.16 -10.74
N LEU A 54 -2.32 6.21 -9.88
CA LEU A 54 -3.49 5.36 -10.08
C LEU A 54 -4.80 6.16 -10.04
N LEU A 55 -4.91 7.16 -9.17
CA LEU A 55 -6.05 8.10 -9.18
C LEU A 55 -6.13 8.90 -10.47
N ALA A 56 -5.00 9.34 -11.02
CA ALA A 56 -4.94 10.06 -12.28
C ALA A 56 -5.34 9.17 -13.46
N ILE A 57 -4.88 7.91 -13.49
CA ILE A 57 -5.29 6.91 -14.51
C ILE A 57 -6.78 6.57 -14.38
N GLY A 58 -7.28 6.46 -13.16
CA GLY A 58 -8.68 6.20 -12.84
C GLY A 58 -9.60 7.41 -12.93
N LYS A 59 -9.08 8.56 -13.39
CA LYS A 59 -9.88 9.77 -13.59
C LYS A 59 -11.01 9.51 -14.60
N ASP A 60 -12.16 10.12 -14.34
CA ASP A 60 -13.39 10.00 -15.16
C ASP A 60 -13.89 8.56 -15.31
N ALA A 61 -13.56 7.68 -14.35
CA ALA A 61 -14.16 6.36 -14.25
C ALA A 61 -15.70 6.45 -14.16
N VAL A 62 -16.38 5.63 -14.97
CA VAL A 62 -17.82 5.45 -14.83
C VAL A 62 -18.10 4.87 -13.45
N LYS A 63 -19.00 5.51 -12.70
CA LYS A 63 -19.40 5.09 -11.35
C LYS A 63 -20.33 3.87 -11.40
N SER A 64 -19.84 2.78 -11.99
CA SER A 64 -20.50 1.48 -12.01
C SER A 64 -19.49 0.43 -11.61
N LEU A 65 -19.86 -0.38 -10.62
CA LEU A 65 -19.02 -1.45 -10.09
C LEU A 65 -19.76 -2.78 -10.29
N ASN A 66 -19.20 -3.65 -11.12
CA ASN A 66 -19.73 -5.00 -11.27
C ASN A 66 -19.01 -5.98 -10.33
N ARG A 67 -19.62 -7.14 -10.07
CA ARG A 67 -19.04 -8.20 -9.23
C ARG A 67 -17.62 -8.60 -9.67
N ARG A 68 -17.39 -8.66 -10.99
CA ARG A 68 -16.07 -8.99 -11.57
C ARG A 68 -15.02 -7.93 -11.25
N ASP A 69 -15.38 -6.65 -11.24
CA ASP A 69 -14.48 -5.55 -10.87
C ASP A 69 -14.09 -5.67 -9.39
N GLY A 70 -15.06 -6.01 -8.54
CA GLY A 70 -14.86 -6.26 -7.12
C GLY A 70 -13.83 -7.37 -6.84
N TYR A 71 -13.91 -8.51 -7.53
CA TYR A 71 -12.92 -9.59 -7.37
C TYR A 71 -11.50 -9.12 -7.71
N VAL A 72 -11.35 -8.38 -8.81
CA VAL A 72 -10.04 -7.86 -9.23
C VAL A 72 -9.51 -6.84 -8.23
N ILE A 73 -10.37 -5.94 -7.73
CA ILE A 73 -9.98 -4.93 -6.73
C ILE A 73 -9.45 -5.59 -5.46
N VAL A 74 -10.19 -6.57 -4.91
CA VAL A 74 -9.79 -7.21 -3.66
C VAL A 74 -8.48 -7.97 -3.84
N SER A 75 -8.34 -8.78 -4.89
CA SER A 75 -7.10 -9.52 -5.16
C SER A 75 -5.91 -8.60 -5.40
N ALA A 76 -6.09 -7.54 -6.18
CA ALA A 76 -5.03 -6.57 -6.45
C ALA A 76 -4.67 -5.78 -5.19
N ALA A 77 -5.65 -5.39 -4.37
CA ALA A 77 -5.42 -4.65 -3.14
C ALA A 77 -4.47 -5.40 -2.20
N TRP A 78 -4.72 -6.69 -1.96
CA TRP A 78 -3.82 -7.53 -1.13
C TRP A 78 -2.39 -7.52 -1.63
N VAL A 79 -2.19 -7.78 -2.93
CA VAL A 79 -0.84 -7.79 -3.52
C VAL A 79 -0.17 -6.42 -3.42
N THR A 80 -0.90 -5.35 -3.71
CA THR A 80 -0.33 -3.99 -3.66
C THR A 80 -0.02 -3.55 -2.23
N PHE A 81 -0.89 -3.82 -1.27
CA PHE A 81 -0.67 -3.47 0.14
C PHE A 81 0.53 -4.22 0.71
N SER A 82 0.66 -5.51 0.39
CA SER A 82 1.85 -6.26 0.81
C SER A 82 3.12 -5.72 0.17
N LEU A 83 3.08 -5.32 -1.10
CA LEU A 83 4.23 -4.78 -1.82
C LEU A 83 4.67 -3.40 -1.30
N PHE A 84 3.74 -2.51 -0.95
CA PHE A 84 4.07 -1.18 -0.46
C PHE A 84 4.29 -1.16 1.06
N GLY A 85 3.53 -1.94 1.81
CA GLY A 85 3.68 -2.11 3.25
C GLY A 85 4.98 -2.79 3.66
N MET A 86 5.64 -3.54 2.77
CA MET A 86 6.95 -4.15 3.06
C MET A 86 8.12 -3.15 2.94
N LEU A 87 7.91 -1.99 2.30
CA LEU A 87 8.99 -1.05 2.03
C LEU A 87 9.73 -0.56 3.29
N PRO A 88 9.07 -0.25 4.43
CA PRO A 88 9.78 0.15 5.64
C PRO A 88 10.71 -0.95 6.17
N TYR A 89 10.31 -2.21 6.10
CA TYR A 89 11.13 -3.34 6.52
C TYR A 89 12.37 -3.51 5.65
N TYR A 90 12.19 -3.40 4.33
CA TYR A 90 13.27 -3.59 3.37
C TYR A 90 14.24 -2.39 3.35
N ILE A 91 13.71 -1.16 3.29
CA ILE A 91 14.51 0.08 3.27
C ILE A 91 15.24 0.28 4.60
N GLY A 92 14.59 -0.04 5.73
CA GLY A 92 15.19 0.03 7.05
C GLY A 92 16.23 -1.07 7.33
N GLY A 93 16.32 -2.08 6.46
CA GLY A 93 17.26 -3.20 6.62
C GLY A 93 16.85 -4.22 7.69
N TYR A 94 15.63 -4.14 8.22
CA TYR A 94 15.09 -5.08 9.20
C TYR A 94 14.84 -6.46 8.60
N ILE A 95 14.33 -6.49 7.37
CA ILE A 95 14.12 -7.71 6.61
C ILE A 95 14.70 -7.50 5.19
N PRO A 96 15.99 -7.79 4.99
CA PRO A 96 16.68 -7.51 3.73
C PRO A 96 16.31 -8.49 2.61
N ASN A 97 15.65 -9.61 2.92
CA ASN A 97 15.11 -10.52 1.92
C ASN A 97 13.71 -10.06 1.51
N VAL A 98 13.52 -9.82 0.21
CA VAL A 98 12.24 -9.35 -0.35
C VAL A 98 11.10 -10.33 -0.12
N ALA A 99 11.35 -11.64 -0.24
CA ALA A 99 10.32 -12.65 -0.05
C ALA A 99 9.84 -12.67 1.41
N ASP A 100 10.77 -12.58 2.36
CA ASP A 100 10.46 -12.59 3.79
C ASP A 100 9.73 -11.30 4.19
N ALA A 101 10.16 -10.14 3.68
CA ALA A 101 9.52 -8.86 3.95
C ALA A 101 8.08 -8.82 3.39
N PHE A 102 7.88 -9.31 2.16
CA PHE A 102 6.55 -9.43 1.57
C PHE A 102 5.66 -10.40 2.36
N PHE A 103 6.21 -11.55 2.76
CA PHE A 103 5.49 -12.54 3.55
C PHE A 103 5.05 -11.97 4.91
N GLU A 104 5.95 -11.31 5.63
CA GLU A 104 5.67 -10.68 6.92
C GLU A 104 4.54 -9.63 6.79
N THR A 105 4.64 -8.76 5.79
CA THR A 105 3.60 -7.74 5.55
C THR A 105 2.25 -8.38 5.20
N MET A 106 2.24 -9.41 4.35
CA MET A 106 1.00 -10.14 4.02
C MET A 106 0.40 -10.79 5.27
N SER A 107 1.22 -11.50 6.05
CA SER A 107 0.85 -12.15 7.32
C SER A 107 0.22 -11.15 8.30
N GLY A 108 0.82 -9.97 8.44
CA GLY A 108 0.32 -8.89 9.28
C GLY A 108 -1.05 -8.37 8.83
N PHE A 109 -1.22 -8.02 7.55
CA PHE A 109 -2.50 -7.51 7.04
C PHE A 109 -3.62 -8.56 7.06
N SER A 110 -3.29 -9.85 6.88
CA SER A 110 -4.26 -10.94 6.97
C SER A 110 -4.50 -11.45 8.40
N SER A 111 -3.92 -10.80 9.42
CA SER A 111 -3.98 -11.21 10.83
C SER A 111 -3.55 -12.67 11.06
N THR A 112 -2.63 -13.18 10.25
CA THR A 112 -2.15 -14.57 10.35
C THR A 112 -1.12 -14.70 11.46
N GLY A 113 -0.16 -13.77 11.55
CA GLY A 113 0.84 -13.72 12.62
C GLY A 113 1.79 -14.92 12.64
N ALA A 114 2.15 -15.43 11.46
CA ALA A 114 3.09 -16.54 11.25
C ALA A 114 4.55 -16.09 11.26
#